data_AF-A0A0F8Y523-F1
#
_entry.id   AF-A0A0F8Y523-F1
#
_cell.length_a   1.000
_cell.length_b   1.000
_cell.length_c   1.000
_cell.angle_alpha   90.00
_cell.angle_beta   90.00
_cell.angle_gamma   90.00
#
_symmetry.space_group_name_H-M   'P 1'
#
loop_
_entity.id
_entity.type
_entity.pdbx_description
1 polymer ?
#
loop_
_entity_poly.entity_id
_entity_poly.type
_entity_poly.pdbx_seq_one_letter_code
_entity_poly.pdbx_strand_id
1 'polypeptide(L)'
;KSYDFCHTHCHSDASLLDGVATPVNLIKAAKKLGQEHLALTDHGNMVNCMEFYLKCKEENVNPLIGVECYVDNDREKHKEEKIRDRGHLILIAKNAKGYQNLCRITSEAHDKGFYYKPLTTYDVIKKYRKGIICTTACGLSPVNQKILSGNGALREVKTLHEIFGDDLLLELQFNEWKKQRLINETLIKFSRKLDIPLVVGVDVHYIEKDHHKAQDVLLCINQGTILTDPDRFCIESKELYLKDAKQVLKSSQKFSKIKSKVAIEAIKNTVKFIGGKCNLQLDLGKPKIPDFRKIHKIKITSDEFLKHKCKKGLKRRIKTGYIEKKDKAKWEKQIKHE
;
A
#
# COMPACT_ATOMS: atom_id res chain seq x y z
N LYS A 1 9.45 29.52 7.71
CA LYS A 1 8.14 28.80 7.66
C LYS A 1 8.43 27.31 7.60
N SER A 2 7.85 26.50 8.48
CA SER A 2 7.85 25.04 8.30
C SER A 2 7.15 24.71 6.99
N TYR A 3 7.73 23.82 6.19
CA TYR A 3 7.03 23.25 5.04
C TYR A 3 6.17 22.11 5.55
N ASP A 4 4.94 22.00 5.05
CA ASP A 4 4.12 20.82 5.27
C ASP A 4 4.65 19.65 4.42
N PHE A 5 4.67 18.45 4.99
CA PHE A 5 5.17 17.23 4.36
C PHE A 5 4.47 16.01 4.94
N CYS A 6 4.16 15.04 4.06
CA CYS A 6 3.61 13.76 4.45
C CYS A 6 4.43 12.63 3.83
N HIS A 7 4.69 11.56 4.57
CA HIS A 7 5.32 10.38 3.99
C HIS A 7 4.32 9.57 3.17
N THR A 8 4.72 9.23 1.94
CA THR A 8 3.89 8.49 0.97
C THR A 8 4.46 7.13 0.58
N HIS A 9 5.63 6.78 1.11
CA HIS A 9 6.38 5.55 0.83
C HIS A 9 6.92 5.04 2.17
N CYS A 10 6.18 4.13 2.81
CA CYS A 10 6.47 3.62 4.14
C CYS A 10 6.16 2.13 4.26
N HIS A 11 7.06 1.42 4.93
CA HIS A 11 7.02 0.01 5.21
C HIS A 11 6.81 -0.21 6.70
N SER A 12 5.79 -1.00 7.03
CA SER A 12 5.59 -1.53 8.37
C SER A 12 6.23 -2.91 8.52
N ASP A 13 6.08 -3.51 9.70
CA ASP A 13 6.41 -4.90 9.98
C ASP A 13 5.69 -5.93 9.08
N ALA A 14 4.64 -5.55 8.34
CA ALA A 14 4.06 -6.38 7.29
C ALA A 14 4.91 -6.45 6.01
N SER A 15 5.89 -5.56 5.83
CA SER A 15 7.00 -5.75 4.90
C SER A 15 8.00 -6.72 5.53
N LEU A 16 7.61 -7.99 5.55
CA LEU A 16 8.25 -9.05 6.35
C LEU A 16 9.77 -9.09 6.17
N LEU A 17 10.46 -9.06 7.32
CA LEU A 17 11.93 -9.11 7.44
C LEU A 17 12.64 -7.94 6.71
N ASP A 18 11.98 -6.79 6.65
CA ASP A 18 12.55 -5.53 6.17
C ASP A 18 12.04 -4.34 7.01
N GLY A 19 10.74 -4.07 6.99
CA GLY A 19 10.13 -3.01 7.79
C GLY A 19 10.19 -3.31 9.29
N VAL A 20 10.61 -2.32 10.09
CA VAL A 20 10.86 -2.48 11.54
C VAL A 20 9.66 -2.04 12.38
N ALA A 21 8.90 -1.05 11.90
CA ALA A 21 7.92 -0.35 12.71
C ALA A 21 6.50 -0.90 12.52
N THR A 22 5.76 -1.05 13.61
CA THR A 22 4.32 -1.35 13.52
C THR A 22 3.54 -0.14 12.94
N PRO A 23 2.37 -0.36 12.31
CA PRO A 23 1.50 0.72 11.84
C PRO A 23 1.19 1.76 12.93
N VAL A 24 0.89 1.30 14.14
CA VAL A 24 0.57 2.16 15.29
C VAL A 24 1.74 3.08 15.66
N ASN A 25 2.97 2.56 15.65
CA ASN A 25 4.14 3.34 15.99
C ASN A 25 4.50 4.35 14.89
N LEU A 26 4.32 3.98 13.60
CA LEU A 26 4.47 4.90 12.47
C LEU A 26 3.50 6.09 12.60
N ILE A 27 2.23 5.84 12.91
CA ILE A 27 1.20 6.89 13.07
C ILE A 27 1.57 7.84 14.21
N LYS A 28 1.94 7.30 15.38
CA LYS A 28 2.35 8.12 16.54
C LYS A 28 3.55 9.00 16.22
N ALA A 29 4.55 8.46 15.50
CA ALA A 29 5.74 9.22 15.11
C ALA A 29 5.40 10.31 14.08
N ALA A 30 4.61 10.00 13.04
CA ALA A 30 4.18 10.98 12.05
C ALA A 30 3.39 12.14 12.70
N LYS A 31 2.52 11.83 13.67
CA LYS A 31 1.78 12.84 14.45
C LYS A 31 2.71 13.74 15.28
N LYS A 32 3.75 13.18 15.91
CA LYS A 32 4.78 13.96 16.62
C LYS A 32 5.54 14.91 15.68
N LEU A 33 5.72 14.50 14.42
CA LEU A 33 6.32 15.33 13.37
C LEU A 33 5.34 16.36 12.77
N GLY A 34 4.08 16.37 13.22
CA GLY A 34 3.04 17.29 12.75
C GLY A 34 2.48 16.96 11.37
N GLN A 35 2.56 15.71 10.91
CA GLN A 35 2.05 15.31 9.60
C GLN A 35 0.55 14.99 9.66
N GLU A 36 -0.23 15.61 8.78
CA GLU A 36 -1.68 15.36 8.67
C GLU A 36 -2.02 14.11 7.86
N HIS A 37 -1.10 13.66 7.00
CA HIS A 37 -1.27 12.49 6.14
C HIS A 37 -0.12 11.52 6.33
N LEU A 38 -0.40 10.22 6.27
CA LEU A 38 0.60 9.17 6.30
C LEU A 38 0.19 8.02 5.40
N ALA A 39 1.11 7.52 4.58
CA ALA A 39 0.90 6.30 3.82
C ALA A 39 1.41 5.05 4.50
N LEU A 40 0.78 3.93 4.16
CA LEU A 40 1.29 2.60 4.38
C LEU A 40 1.34 1.90 3.02
N THR A 41 2.54 1.52 2.58
CA THR A 41 2.84 0.98 1.25
C THR A 41 3.74 -0.24 1.36
N ASP A 42 3.30 -1.23 2.13
CA ASP A 42 4.07 -2.45 2.37
C ASP A 42 4.41 -3.21 1.07
N HIS A 43 5.50 -3.99 1.12
CA HIS A 43 5.97 -4.76 -0.02
C HIS A 43 4.97 -5.85 -0.43
N GLY A 44 4.35 -5.68 -1.59
CA GLY A 44 3.51 -6.68 -2.25
C GLY A 44 2.27 -7.11 -1.47
N ASN A 45 1.90 -6.41 -0.40
CA ASN A 45 0.78 -6.78 0.44
C ASN A 45 0.11 -5.56 1.10
N MET A 46 -1.07 -5.80 1.66
CA MET A 46 -1.87 -4.79 2.37
C MET A 46 -2.39 -5.36 3.69
N VAL A 47 -1.65 -6.26 4.34
CA VAL A 47 -2.12 -7.02 5.51
C VAL A 47 -2.53 -6.07 6.65
N ASN A 48 -1.70 -5.07 6.92
CA ASN A 48 -1.91 -4.12 7.99
C ASN A 48 -2.80 -2.92 7.62
N CYS A 49 -3.35 -2.88 6.40
CA CYS A 49 -4.03 -1.67 5.92
C CYS A 49 -5.28 -1.29 6.72
N MET A 50 -6.03 -2.27 7.24
CA MET A 50 -7.26 -2.01 8.00
C MET A 50 -6.97 -1.54 9.42
N GLU A 51 -5.99 -2.14 10.10
CA GLU A 51 -5.51 -1.65 11.40
C GLU A 51 -4.98 -0.22 11.27
N PHE A 52 -4.12 0.01 10.28
CA PHE A 52 -3.60 1.33 9.96
C PHE A 52 -4.72 2.35 9.68
N TYR A 53 -5.71 1.98 8.86
CA TYR A 53 -6.85 2.84 8.55
C TYR A 53 -7.61 3.26 9.81
N LEU A 54 -8.01 2.30 10.64
CA LEU A 54 -8.76 2.55 11.87
C LEU A 54 -7.95 3.41 12.85
N LYS A 55 -6.68 3.07 13.07
CA LYS A 55 -5.82 3.81 14.00
C LYS A 55 -5.53 5.23 13.51
N CYS A 56 -5.35 5.44 12.21
CA CYS A 56 -5.23 6.78 11.63
C CYS A 56 -6.47 7.63 11.93
N LYS A 57 -7.68 7.07 11.76
CA LYS A 57 -8.93 7.77 12.07
C LYS A 57 -9.05 8.15 13.55
N GLU A 58 -8.68 7.25 14.46
CA GLU A 58 -8.64 7.54 15.90
C GLU A 58 -7.67 8.68 16.25
N GLU A 59 -6.50 8.70 15.59
CA GLU A 59 -5.44 9.67 15.88
C GLU A 59 -5.60 11.00 15.12
N ASN A 60 -6.65 11.14 14.30
CA ASN A 60 -6.90 12.25 13.38
C ASN A 60 -5.77 12.48 12.35
N VAL A 61 -5.21 11.38 11.83
CA VAL A 61 -4.28 11.36 10.69
C VAL A 61 -5.03 10.83 9.47
N ASN A 62 -4.92 11.46 8.30
CA ASN A 62 -5.55 10.97 7.08
C ASN A 62 -4.77 9.77 6.52
N PRO A 63 -5.37 8.56 6.46
CA PRO A 63 -4.68 7.37 5.99
C PRO A 63 -4.58 7.35 4.46
N LEU A 64 -3.35 7.24 3.95
CA LEU A 64 -3.06 7.02 2.54
C LEU A 64 -2.77 5.53 2.30
N ILE A 65 -3.81 4.74 2.04
CA ILE A 65 -3.66 3.28 1.86
C ILE A 65 -3.04 2.98 0.50
N GLY A 66 -1.91 2.28 0.50
CA GLY A 66 -1.21 1.87 -0.71
C GLY A 66 -0.52 0.52 -0.61
N VAL A 67 0.35 0.25 -1.57
CA VAL A 67 1.20 -0.94 -1.67
C VAL A 67 2.41 -0.59 -2.53
N GLU A 68 3.60 -1.06 -2.15
CA GLU A 68 4.72 -1.13 -3.08
C GLU A 68 4.64 -2.47 -3.81
N CYS A 69 4.12 -2.46 -5.04
CA CYS A 69 3.95 -3.70 -5.79
C CYS A 69 5.23 -4.10 -6.52
N TYR A 70 5.53 -5.40 -6.51
CA TYR A 70 6.49 -5.99 -7.42
C TYR A 70 5.88 -6.06 -8.82
N VAL A 71 6.57 -5.56 -9.84
CA VAL A 71 6.08 -5.48 -11.21
C VAL A 71 7.11 -5.96 -12.22
N ASP A 72 6.65 -6.83 -13.12
CA ASP A 72 7.31 -7.18 -14.36
C ASP A 72 6.22 -7.60 -15.37
N ASN A 73 6.43 -7.34 -16.65
CA ASN A 73 5.45 -7.72 -17.66
C ASN A 73 5.55 -9.19 -18.05
N ASP A 74 6.65 -9.87 -17.75
CA ASP A 74 6.87 -11.26 -18.14
C ASP A 74 6.97 -12.21 -16.94
N ARG A 75 5.80 -12.55 -16.38
CA ARG A 75 5.69 -13.45 -15.21
C ARG A 75 6.26 -14.85 -15.47
N GLU A 76 6.09 -15.37 -16.68
CA GLU A 76 6.49 -16.76 -16.99
C GLU A 76 8.01 -16.86 -17.11
N LYS A 77 8.66 -15.84 -17.70
CA LYS A 77 10.13 -15.76 -17.72
C LYS A 77 10.76 -15.84 -16.33
N HIS A 78 10.13 -15.27 -15.29
CA HIS A 78 10.65 -15.41 -13.92
C HIS A 78 10.72 -16.87 -13.47
N LYS A 79 9.72 -17.68 -13.81
CA LYS A 79 9.69 -19.10 -13.45
C LYS A 79 10.69 -19.91 -14.28
N GLU A 80 10.72 -19.66 -15.59
CA GLU A 80 11.56 -20.40 -16.55
C GLU A 80 13.06 -20.12 -16.34
N GLU A 81 13.42 -18.84 -16.24
CA GLU A 81 14.82 -18.39 -16.13
C GLU A 81 15.26 -18.20 -14.67
N LYS A 82 14.38 -18.50 -13.71
CA LYS A 82 14.59 -18.33 -12.27
C LYS A 82 15.00 -16.91 -11.85
N ILE A 83 14.46 -15.90 -12.55
CA ILE A 83 14.78 -14.49 -12.30
C ILE A 83 14.14 -14.03 -11.00
N ARG A 84 14.97 -13.49 -10.11
CA ARG A 84 14.54 -12.92 -8.82
C ARG A 84 14.41 -11.39 -8.85
N ASP A 85 15.02 -10.73 -9.82
CA ASP A 85 14.88 -9.28 -10.02
C ASP A 85 13.45 -8.93 -10.41
N ARG A 86 13.00 -7.73 -10.08
CA ARG A 86 11.62 -7.27 -10.29
C ARG A 86 11.55 -5.78 -10.03
N GLY A 87 10.69 -5.09 -10.78
CA GLY A 87 10.46 -3.67 -10.62
C GLY A 87 9.64 -3.38 -9.36
N HIS A 88 9.83 -2.22 -8.76
CA HIS A 88 8.92 -1.69 -7.74
C HIS A 88 8.11 -0.50 -8.27
N LEU A 89 6.84 -0.41 -7.87
CA LEU A 89 5.99 0.77 -8.05
C LEU A 89 5.15 1.00 -6.79
N ILE A 90 4.98 2.27 -6.41
CA ILE A 90 4.08 2.64 -5.32
C ILE A 90 2.73 2.96 -5.90
N LEU A 91 1.69 2.30 -5.39
CA LEU A 91 0.30 2.53 -5.76
C LEU A 91 -0.49 2.96 -4.53
N ILE A 92 -1.18 4.10 -4.58
CA ILE A 92 -1.94 4.65 -3.46
C ILE A 92 -3.40 4.88 -3.86
N ALA A 93 -4.34 4.43 -3.04
CA ALA A 93 -5.77 4.59 -3.28
C ALA A 93 -6.23 6.02 -2.95
N LYS A 94 -6.77 6.72 -3.96
CA LYS A 94 -7.41 8.04 -3.76
C LYS A 94 -8.74 7.95 -3.01
N ASN A 95 -9.46 6.85 -3.19
CA ASN A 95 -10.82 6.66 -2.72
C ASN A 95 -11.18 5.17 -2.61
N ALA A 96 -12.43 4.86 -2.21
CA ALA A 96 -12.90 3.49 -2.02
C ALA A 96 -12.78 2.61 -3.28
N LYS A 97 -12.94 3.19 -4.49
CA LYS A 97 -12.75 2.44 -5.74
C LYS A 97 -11.27 2.11 -5.97
N GLY A 98 -10.37 3.06 -5.70
CA GLY A 98 -8.94 2.83 -5.69
C GLY A 98 -8.54 1.71 -4.73
N TYR A 99 -9.05 1.74 -3.50
CA TYR A 99 -8.80 0.70 -2.49
C TYR A 99 -9.24 -0.68 -2.98
N GLN A 100 -10.48 -0.82 -3.48
CA GLN A 100 -10.96 -2.08 -4.05
C GLN A 100 -10.08 -2.58 -5.20
N ASN A 101 -9.59 -1.66 -6.03
CA ASN A 101 -8.73 -1.99 -7.14
C ASN A 101 -7.32 -2.41 -6.68
N LEU A 102 -6.75 -1.77 -5.65
CA LEU A 102 -5.52 -2.25 -5.02
C LEU A 102 -5.69 -3.66 -4.48
N CYS A 103 -6.78 -3.96 -3.78
CA CYS A 103 -7.08 -5.32 -3.33
C CYS A 103 -7.12 -6.32 -4.50
N ARG A 104 -7.64 -5.94 -5.67
CA ARG A 104 -7.65 -6.81 -6.86
C ARG A 104 -6.24 -7.02 -7.43
N ILE A 105 -5.45 -5.95 -7.54
CA ILE A 105 -4.06 -6.03 -8.04
C ILE A 105 -3.24 -6.95 -7.12
N THR A 106 -3.28 -6.73 -5.81
CA THR A 106 -2.52 -7.53 -4.85
C THR A 106 -3.01 -8.97 -4.80
N SER A 107 -4.32 -9.21 -4.75
CA SER A 107 -4.86 -10.58 -4.77
C SER A 107 -4.46 -11.34 -6.03
N GLU A 108 -4.51 -10.69 -7.21
CA GLU A 108 -4.13 -11.33 -8.47
C GLU A 108 -2.62 -11.60 -8.57
N ALA A 109 -1.79 -10.74 -7.95
CA ALA A 109 -0.35 -10.95 -7.84
C ALA A 109 0.00 -12.14 -6.94
N HIS A 110 -0.73 -12.35 -5.84
CA HIS A 110 -0.59 -13.53 -4.97
C HIS A 110 -1.16 -14.80 -5.58
N ASP A 111 -2.31 -14.74 -6.23
CA ASP A 111 -3.01 -15.90 -6.79
C ASP A 111 -2.35 -16.43 -8.06
N LYS A 112 -2.00 -15.53 -9.00
CA LYS A 112 -1.54 -15.91 -10.35
C LYS A 112 -0.09 -15.54 -10.64
N GLY A 113 0.45 -14.57 -9.90
CA GLY A 113 1.75 -13.98 -10.17
C GLY A 113 2.84 -14.38 -9.17
N PHE A 114 2.57 -15.29 -8.24
CA PHE A 114 3.52 -15.55 -7.16
C PHE A 114 4.74 -16.33 -7.67
N TYR A 115 5.91 -15.70 -7.58
CA TYR A 115 7.21 -16.34 -7.78
C TYR A 115 8.24 -15.69 -6.86
N TYR A 116 8.54 -16.34 -5.72
CA TYR A 116 9.24 -15.79 -4.53
C TYR A 116 8.57 -14.57 -3.89
N LYS A 117 7.97 -13.68 -4.68
CA LYS A 117 7.20 -12.50 -4.30
C LYS A 117 5.95 -12.42 -5.19
N PRO A 118 4.87 -11.75 -4.73
CA PRO A 118 3.64 -11.59 -5.52
C PRO A 118 3.85 -10.57 -6.65
N LEU A 119 4.01 -11.05 -7.89
CA LEU A 119 4.34 -10.22 -9.04
C LEU A 119 3.08 -9.75 -9.79
N THR A 120 2.90 -8.45 -9.98
CA THR A 120 1.89 -7.88 -10.88
C THR A 120 2.47 -7.54 -12.25
N THR A 121 1.62 -7.29 -13.25
CA THR A 121 2.03 -6.79 -14.58
C THR A 121 1.38 -5.44 -14.87
N TYR A 122 1.87 -4.73 -15.90
CA TYR A 122 1.22 -3.49 -16.35
C TYR A 122 -0.19 -3.72 -16.88
N ASP A 123 -0.51 -4.89 -17.43
CA ASP A 123 -1.88 -5.19 -17.88
C ASP A 123 -2.86 -5.28 -16.72
N VAL A 124 -2.45 -5.96 -15.63
CA VAL A 124 -3.25 -6.05 -14.40
C VAL A 124 -3.43 -4.65 -13.80
N ILE A 125 -2.34 -3.88 -13.70
CA ILE A 125 -2.39 -2.50 -13.22
C ILE A 125 -3.32 -1.66 -14.10
N LYS A 126 -3.17 -1.70 -15.43
CA LYS A 126 -3.99 -0.93 -16.38
C LYS A 126 -5.46 -1.28 -16.28
N LYS A 127 -5.80 -2.56 -16.07
CA LYS A 127 -7.17 -3.04 -15.88
C LYS A 127 -7.81 -2.44 -14.62
N TYR A 128 -7.06 -2.30 -13.53
CA TYR A 128 -7.58 -1.84 -12.24
C TYR A 128 -7.14 -0.41 -11.84
N ARG A 129 -6.48 0.36 -12.70
CA ARG A 129 -5.87 1.68 -12.38
C ARG A 129 -6.80 2.77 -11.82
N LYS A 130 -8.11 2.68 -12.04
CA LYS A 130 -9.03 3.77 -11.68
C LYS A 130 -8.98 4.09 -10.18
N GLY A 131 -8.79 5.36 -9.83
CA GLY A 131 -8.76 5.82 -8.44
C GLY A 131 -7.43 5.55 -7.72
N ILE A 132 -6.35 5.26 -8.45
CA ILE A 132 -5.02 4.97 -7.91
C ILE A 132 -4.03 6.05 -8.39
N ILE A 133 -3.19 6.55 -7.48
CA ILE A 133 -1.98 7.32 -7.79
C ILE A 133 -0.79 6.36 -7.89
N CYS A 134 0.10 6.60 -8.84
CA CYS A 134 1.33 5.85 -9.03
C CYS A 134 2.56 6.77 -8.87
N THR A 135 3.56 6.33 -8.13
CA THR A 135 4.88 6.96 -8.15
C THR A 135 5.94 6.02 -8.72
N THR A 136 7.02 6.57 -9.25
CA THR A 136 8.16 5.81 -9.79
C THR A 136 9.03 5.15 -8.72
N ALA A 137 8.62 5.14 -7.45
CA ALA A 137 9.21 4.38 -6.33
C ALA A 137 10.74 4.50 -6.17
N CYS A 138 11.36 3.44 -5.61
CA CYS A 138 12.76 3.37 -5.22
C CYS A 138 13.72 3.02 -6.37
N GLY A 139 14.99 2.84 -6.06
CA GLY A 139 16.03 2.49 -7.03
C GLY A 139 15.76 1.23 -7.86
N LEU A 140 14.94 0.31 -7.35
CA LEU A 140 14.55 -0.92 -8.05
C LEU A 140 13.37 -0.75 -9.01
N SER A 141 12.82 0.46 -9.18
CA SER A 141 11.71 0.66 -10.12
C SER A 141 12.12 0.47 -11.58
N PRO A 142 11.18 0.07 -12.47
CA PRO A 142 11.47 -0.09 -13.89
C PRO A 142 12.07 1.16 -14.55
N VAL A 143 11.62 2.35 -14.13
CA VAL A 143 12.16 3.63 -14.61
C VAL A 143 13.58 3.82 -14.11
N ASN A 144 13.82 3.65 -12.81
CA ASN A 144 15.11 3.97 -12.20
C ASN A 144 16.20 2.99 -12.63
N GLN A 145 15.88 1.69 -12.75
CA GLN A 145 16.79 0.69 -13.32
C GLN A 145 17.21 1.04 -14.75
N LYS A 146 16.27 1.52 -15.58
CA LYS A 146 16.55 1.98 -16.95
C LYS A 146 17.35 3.28 -17.00
N ILE A 147 17.25 4.14 -15.98
CA ILE A 147 18.13 5.32 -15.85
C ILE A 147 19.57 4.84 -15.58
N LEU A 148 19.74 3.88 -14.67
CA LEU A 148 21.05 3.36 -14.29
C LEU A 148 21.74 2.56 -15.39
N SER A 149 20.98 1.83 -16.21
CA SER A 149 21.51 1.14 -17.38
C SER A 149 21.74 2.08 -18.58
N GLY A 150 21.26 3.32 -18.52
CA GLY A 150 21.40 4.31 -19.58
C GLY A 150 20.49 4.07 -20.79
N ASN A 151 19.51 3.17 -20.71
CA ASN A 151 18.67 2.81 -21.86
C ASN A 151 17.18 2.68 -21.50
N GLY A 152 16.32 3.33 -22.30
CA GLY A 152 14.87 3.10 -22.30
C GLY A 152 14.06 3.81 -21.20
N ALA A 153 14.68 4.56 -20.30
CA ALA A 153 13.99 5.18 -19.16
C ALA A 153 12.88 6.16 -19.56
N LEU A 154 13.12 7.02 -20.55
CA LEU A 154 12.09 7.97 -21.01
C LEU A 154 10.88 7.26 -21.64
N ARG A 155 11.11 6.14 -22.35
CA ARG A 155 10.03 5.33 -22.90
C ARG A 155 9.21 4.70 -21.76
N GLU A 156 9.89 4.23 -20.72
CA GLU A 156 9.23 3.65 -19.55
C GLU A 156 8.32 4.64 -18.83
N VAL A 157 8.79 5.88 -18.60
CA VAL A 157 7.96 6.94 -18.01
C VAL A 157 6.75 7.25 -18.87
N LYS A 158 6.91 7.29 -20.21
CA LYS A 158 5.77 7.49 -21.13
C LYS A 158 4.76 6.35 -21.04
N THR A 159 5.20 5.10 -20.98
CA THR A 159 4.30 3.94 -20.79
C THR A 159 3.51 4.05 -19.50
N LEU A 160 4.16 4.40 -18.38
CA LEU A 160 3.45 4.62 -17.11
C LEU A 160 2.48 5.81 -17.22
N HIS A 161 2.85 6.88 -17.93
CA HIS A 161 2.00 8.04 -18.11
C HIS A 161 0.78 7.74 -18.99
N GLU A 162 0.91 6.88 -20.00
CA GLU A 162 -0.22 6.37 -20.78
C GLU A 162 -1.21 5.55 -19.93
N ILE A 163 -0.71 4.87 -18.90
CA ILE A 163 -1.55 4.11 -17.96
C ILE A 163 -2.26 5.07 -17.01
N PHE A 164 -1.51 5.90 -16.29
CA PHE A 164 -2.02 6.66 -15.14
C PHE A 164 -2.40 8.12 -15.44
N GLY A 165 -1.93 8.70 -16.55
CA GLY A 165 -2.13 10.12 -16.87
C GLY A 165 -1.64 11.04 -15.74
N ASP A 166 -2.51 11.94 -15.30
CA ASP A 166 -2.27 12.91 -14.22
C ASP A 166 -2.06 12.27 -12.83
N ASP A 167 -2.31 10.97 -12.71
CA ASP A 167 -2.09 10.20 -11.49
C ASP A 167 -0.69 9.56 -11.43
N LEU A 168 0.16 9.77 -12.46
CA LEU A 168 1.59 9.44 -12.39
C LEU A 168 2.38 10.59 -11.77
N LEU A 169 3.28 10.27 -10.84
CA LEU A 169 4.18 11.21 -10.20
C LEU A 169 5.62 10.67 -10.24
N LEU A 170 6.61 11.55 -10.43
CA LEU A 170 8.02 11.15 -10.42
C LEU A 170 8.58 11.31 -9.01
N GLU A 171 9.04 10.22 -8.42
CA GLU A 171 9.49 10.17 -7.03
C GLU A 171 10.99 10.47 -6.90
N LEU A 172 11.32 11.54 -6.18
CA LEU A 172 12.68 11.84 -5.77
C LEU A 172 12.95 11.25 -4.39
N GLN A 173 14.13 10.69 -4.20
CA GLN A 173 14.59 10.19 -2.89
C GLN A 173 15.92 10.84 -2.52
N PHE A 174 16.07 11.25 -1.26
CA PHE A 174 17.27 11.94 -0.78
C PHE A 174 17.99 11.09 0.27
N ASN A 175 18.82 10.18 -0.21
CA ASN A 175 19.52 9.18 0.58
C ASN A 175 21.02 9.10 0.18
N GLU A 176 21.80 8.30 0.90
CA GLU A 176 23.27 8.24 0.75
C GLU A 176 23.74 7.48 -0.50
N TRP A 177 22.83 6.78 -1.20
CA TRP A 177 23.18 5.96 -2.33
C TRP A 177 23.66 6.82 -3.49
N LYS A 178 24.92 6.68 -3.90
CA LYS A 178 25.55 7.55 -4.91
C LYS A 178 24.79 7.58 -6.24
N LYS A 179 24.21 6.44 -6.63
CA LYS A 179 23.42 6.29 -7.86
C LYS A 179 22.08 7.06 -7.80
N GLN A 180 21.55 7.32 -6.60
CA GLN A 180 20.31 8.09 -6.42
C GLN A 180 20.41 9.51 -6.98
N ARG A 181 21.61 10.10 -6.97
CA ARG A 181 21.82 11.44 -7.54
C ARG A 181 21.54 11.46 -9.05
N LEU A 182 22.07 10.48 -9.79
CA LEU A 182 21.84 10.35 -11.23
C LEU A 182 20.35 10.13 -11.54
N ILE A 183 19.68 9.30 -10.74
CA ILE A 183 18.24 9.06 -10.82
C ILE A 183 17.47 10.38 -10.66
N ASN A 184 17.70 11.09 -9.55
CA ASN A 184 17.00 12.34 -9.26
C ASN A 184 17.22 13.41 -10.34
N GLU A 185 18.46 13.61 -10.78
CA GLU A 185 18.78 14.58 -11.85
C GLU A 185 18.07 14.23 -13.17
N THR A 186 17.93 12.94 -13.48
CA THR A 186 17.26 12.47 -14.68
C THR A 186 15.73 12.59 -14.57
N LEU A 187 15.15 12.22 -13.43
CA LEU A 187 13.72 12.40 -13.15
C LEU A 187 13.30 13.87 -13.21
N ILE A 188 14.14 14.79 -12.72
CA ILE A 188 13.89 16.24 -12.85
C ILE A 188 13.83 16.64 -14.33
N LYS A 189 14.74 16.14 -15.19
CA LYS A 189 14.69 16.42 -16.64
C LYS A 189 13.41 15.85 -17.27
N PHE A 190 13.01 14.64 -16.90
CA PHE A 190 11.79 14.01 -17.41
C PHE A 190 10.53 14.75 -16.96
N SER A 191 10.47 15.17 -15.70
CA SER A 191 9.39 16.00 -15.17
C SER A 191 9.17 17.25 -16.02
N ARG A 192 10.24 18.01 -16.31
CA ARG A 192 10.12 19.22 -17.14
C ARG A 192 9.75 18.93 -18.59
N LYS A 193 10.23 17.82 -19.14
CA LYS A 193 9.97 17.44 -20.53
C LYS A 193 8.54 16.94 -20.77
N LEU A 194 7.97 16.24 -19.80
CA LEU A 194 6.67 15.57 -19.91
C LEU A 194 5.56 16.26 -19.11
N ASP A 195 5.88 17.33 -18.38
CA ASP A 195 4.99 18.02 -17.45
C ASP A 195 4.39 17.10 -16.36
N ILE A 196 5.21 16.16 -15.87
CA ILE A 196 4.82 15.23 -14.80
C ILE A 196 5.34 15.79 -13.47
N PRO A 197 4.50 15.97 -12.42
CA PRO A 197 4.93 16.52 -11.15
C PRO A 197 5.98 15.66 -10.43
N LEU A 198 6.92 16.32 -9.76
CA LEU A 198 7.87 15.70 -8.84
C LEU A 198 7.26 15.60 -7.45
N VAL A 199 7.47 14.47 -6.77
CA VAL A 199 7.15 14.25 -5.34
C VAL A 199 8.37 13.70 -4.61
N VAL A 200 8.31 13.64 -3.28
CA VAL A 200 9.37 13.06 -2.46
C VAL A 200 8.87 11.77 -1.80
N GLY A 201 9.60 10.69 -2.00
CA GLY A 201 9.51 9.48 -1.20
C GLY A 201 10.77 9.32 -0.36
N VAL A 202 10.60 8.92 0.90
CA VAL A 202 11.74 8.65 1.78
C VAL A 202 12.06 7.16 1.85
N ASP A 203 11.11 6.31 1.44
CA ASP A 203 11.25 4.85 1.47
C ASP A 203 11.49 4.37 2.91
N VAL A 204 10.56 4.75 3.80
CA VAL A 204 10.71 4.62 5.25
C VAL A 204 10.59 3.16 5.65
N HIS A 205 11.61 2.63 6.31
CA HIS A 205 11.61 1.27 6.87
C HIS A 205 11.62 1.25 8.40
N TYR A 206 11.94 2.39 9.02
CA TYR A 206 12.06 2.50 10.46
C TYR A 206 11.76 3.93 10.95
N ILE A 207 11.48 4.11 12.24
CA ILE A 207 11.03 5.41 12.78
C ILE A 207 12.20 6.38 13.00
N GLU A 208 13.22 5.96 13.73
CA GLU A 208 14.36 6.80 14.14
C GLU A 208 15.62 6.39 13.39
N LYS A 209 16.52 7.34 13.13
CA LYS A 209 17.74 7.09 12.37
C LYS A 209 18.56 5.89 12.86
N ASP A 210 18.66 5.69 14.18
CA ASP A 210 19.45 4.60 14.77
C ASP A 210 18.83 3.21 14.59
N HIS A 211 17.55 3.13 14.22
CA HIS A 211 16.86 1.86 13.97
C HIS A 211 17.32 1.18 12.66
N HIS A 212 18.15 1.83 11.83
CA HIS A 212 18.81 1.18 10.69
C HIS A 212 19.56 -0.10 11.12
N LYS A 213 20.08 -0.15 12.35
CA LYS A 213 20.74 -1.35 12.90
C LYS A 213 19.78 -2.52 13.06
N ALA A 214 18.53 -2.24 13.46
CA ALA A 214 17.50 -3.26 13.59
C ALA A 214 17.05 -3.77 12.22
N GLN A 215 16.87 -2.87 11.25
CA GLN A 215 16.61 -3.27 9.86
C GLN A 215 17.73 -4.15 9.31
N ASP A 216 18.99 -3.78 9.54
CA ASP A 216 20.13 -4.54 9.04
C ASP A 216 20.15 -5.99 9.58
N VAL A 217 19.75 -6.17 10.85
CA VAL A 217 19.55 -7.51 11.44
C VAL A 217 18.40 -8.26 10.75
N LEU A 218 17.26 -7.61 10.51
CA LEU A 218 16.13 -8.24 9.80
C LEU A 218 16.52 -8.69 8.39
N LEU A 219 17.29 -7.88 7.66
CA LEU A 219 17.79 -8.22 6.33
C LEU A 219 18.72 -9.45 6.38
N CYS A 220 19.58 -9.55 7.40
CA CYS A 220 20.42 -10.73 7.60
C CYS A 220 19.57 -11.99 7.85
N ILE A 221 18.52 -11.89 8.69
CA ILE A 221 17.59 -12.99 8.94
C ILE A 221 16.86 -13.39 7.66
N ASN A 222 16.39 -12.42 6.87
CA ASN A 222 15.70 -12.64 5.60
C ASN A 222 16.56 -13.43 4.60
N GLN A 223 17.87 -13.18 4.59
CA GLN A 223 18.80 -13.77 3.64
C GLN A 223 19.53 -15.00 4.16
N GLY A 224 19.38 -15.32 5.45
CA GLY A 224 20.13 -16.39 6.09
C GLY A 224 21.62 -16.07 6.20
N THR A 225 22.00 -14.80 6.35
CA THR A 225 23.38 -14.34 6.52
C THR A 225 23.61 -13.81 7.94
N ILE A 226 24.87 -13.56 8.31
CA ILE A 226 25.25 -12.99 9.62
C ILE A 226 25.81 -11.58 9.46
N LEU A 227 25.70 -10.73 10.49
CA LEU A 227 26.14 -9.32 10.42
C LEU A 227 27.61 -9.13 10.06
N THR A 228 28.45 -10.09 10.41
CA THR A 228 29.91 -10.06 10.17
C THR A 228 30.31 -10.56 8.79
N ASP A 229 29.38 -11.10 8.01
CA ASP A 229 29.64 -11.52 6.64
C ASP A 229 29.90 -10.29 5.74
N PRO A 230 31.06 -10.18 5.09
CA PRO A 230 31.39 -9.01 4.25
C PRO A 230 30.59 -8.96 2.94
N ASP A 231 30.07 -10.10 2.46
CA ASP A 231 29.35 -10.21 1.18
C ASP A 231 27.83 -10.17 1.34
N ARG A 232 27.34 -10.02 2.59
CA ARG A 232 25.91 -9.89 2.86
C ARG A 232 25.33 -8.65 2.19
N PHE A 233 24.07 -8.73 1.80
CA PHE A 233 23.33 -7.53 1.45
C PHE A 233 23.16 -6.63 2.67
N CYS A 234 23.37 -5.34 2.44
CA CYS A 234 22.97 -4.28 3.35
C CYS A 234 22.41 -3.13 2.52
N ILE A 235 21.46 -2.39 3.09
CA ILE A 235 21.03 -1.14 2.48
C ILE A 235 22.08 -0.07 2.81
N GLU A 236 22.70 0.49 1.77
CA GLU A 236 23.79 1.46 1.93
C GLU A 236 23.38 2.71 2.73
N SER A 237 22.09 3.07 2.71
CA SER A 237 21.62 4.30 3.34
C SER A 237 20.94 4.10 4.69
N LYS A 238 21.31 4.99 5.61
CA LYS A 238 20.75 5.17 6.96
C LYS A 238 19.73 6.32 7.01
N GLU A 239 19.23 6.74 5.85
CA GLU A 239 18.34 7.88 5.68
C GLU A 239 16.87 7.45 5.48
N LEU A 240 16.55 6.18 5.69
CA LEU A 240 15.24 5.56 5.47
C LEU A 240 14.33 5.60 6.71
N TYR A 241 14.37 6.73 7.43
CA TYR A 241 13.59 6.97 8.65
C TYR A 241 12.54 8.07 8.48
N LEU A 242 11.57 8.14 9.40
CA LEU A 242 10.58 9.22 9.40
C LEU A 242 11.25 10.57 9.65
N LYS A 243 11.02 11.50 8.73
CA LYS A 243 11.58 12.85 8.74
C LYS A 243 10.51 13.94 8.73
N ASP A 244 10.80 15.05 9.38
CA ASP A 244 10.13 16.31 9.11
C ASP A 244 10.60 16.93 7.76
N ALA A 245 9.88 17.95 7.29
CA ALA A 245 10.21 18.59 6.02
C ALA A 245 11.59 19.28 6.01
N LYS A 246 12.09 19.75 7.17
CA LYS A 246 13.41 20.39 7.27
C LYS A 246 14.51 19.34 7.11
N GLN A 247 14.33 18.16 7.70
CA GLN A 247 15.24 17.02 7.56
C GLN A 247 15.26 16.53 6.12
N VAL A 248 14.11 16.39 5.46
CA VAL A 248 14.04 16.05 4.02
C VAL A 248 14.80 17.09 3.18
N LEU A 249 14.60 18.38 3.42
CA LEU A 249 15.32 19.45 2.71
C LEU A 249 16.84 19.37 2.97
N LYS A 250 17.27 19.14 4.21
CA LYS A 250 18.69 18.94 4.56
C LYS A 250 19.28 17.72 3.83
N SER A 251 18.58 16.59 3.77
CA SER A 251 19.02 15.40 3.02
C SER A 251 19.17 15.73 1.53
N SER A 252 18.26 16.50 0.94
CA SER A 252 18.37 16.93 -0.47
C SER A 252 19.62 17.76 -0.75
N GLN A 253 19.97 18.68 0.15
CA GLN A 253 21.17 19.51 0.04
C GLN A 253 22.44 18.68 0.19
N LYS A 254 22.42 17.74 1.15
CA LYS A 254 23.59 16.91 1.48
C LYS A 254 23.89 15.86 0.41
N PHE A 255 22.88 15.16 -0.09
CA PHE A 255 23.11 13.93 -0.86
C PHE A 255 22.85 14.08 -2.37
N SER A 256 21.87 14.89 -2.78
CA SER A 256 21.52 15.00 -4.20
C SER A 256 22.06 16.28 -4.86
N LYS A 257 22.50 17.27 -4.09
CA LYS A 257 22.96 18.59 -4.56
C LYS A 257 21.96 19.28 -5.51
N ILE A 258 20.68 18.93 -5.42
CA ILE A 258 19.64 19.57 -6.22
C ILE A 258 19.37 20.98 -5.69
N LYS A 259 18.91 21.86 -6.58
CA LYS A 259 18.52 23.23 -6.19
C LYS A 259 17.40 23.15 -5.15
N SER A 260 17.56 23.87 -4.04
CA SER A 260 16.58 23.86 -2.93
C SER A 260 15.15 24.20 -3.39
N LYS A 261 15.00 25.06 -4.41
CA LYS A 261 13.69 25.36 -5.01
C LYS A 261 12.97 24.11 -5.56
N VAL A 262 13.70 23.20 -6.19
CA VAL A 262 13.15 21.94 -6.75
C VAL A 262 12.78 20.97 -5.62
N ALA A 263 13.63 20.86 -4.59
CA ALA A 263 13.31 20.05 -3.41
C ALA A 263 12.03 20.54 -2.70
N ILE A 264 11.92 21.86 -2.49
CA ILE A 264 10.76 22.50 -1.87
C ILE A 264 9.49 22.30 -2.73
N GLU A 265 9.62 22.39 -4.06
CA GLU A 265 8.53 22.08 -4.99
C GLU A 265 8.05 20.63 -4.81
N ALA A 266 8.97 19.67 -4.83
CA ALA A 266 8.63 18.25 -4.67
C ALA A 266 7.99 17.93 -3.30
N ILE A 267 8.49 18.55 -2.22
CA ILE A 267 7.90 18.43 -0.87
C ILE A 267 6.44 18.92 -0.89
N LYS A 268 6.19 20.13 -1.41
CA LYS A 268 4.83 20.69 -1.51
C LYS A 268 3.91 19.85 -2.40
N ASN A 269 4.45 19.37 -3.50
CA ASN A 269 3.73 18.50 -4.42
C ASN A 269 3.34 17.17 -3.78
N THR A 270 4.14 16.64 -2.85
CA THR A 270 3.82 15.40 -2.13
C THR A 270 2.51 15.57 -1.35
N VAL A 271 2.38 16.66 -0.60
CA VAL A 271 1.13 17.00 0.09
C VAL A 271 0.02 17.30 -0.92
N LYS A 272 0.26 18.18 -1.89
CA LYS A 272 -0.77 18.63 -2.86
C LYS A 272 -1.35 17.48 -3.70
N PHE A 273 -0.50 16.66 -4.30
CA PHE A 273 -0.90 15.66 -5.28
C PHE A 273 -1.22 14.30 -4.68
N ILE A 274 -0.73 13.98 -3.48
CA ILE A 274 -1.03 12.73 -2.81
C ILE A 274 -1.92 13.00 -1.59
N GLY A 275 -1.41 13.68 -0.57
CA GLY A 275 -2.17 13.98 0.66
C GLY A 275 -3.53 14.64 0.38
N GLY A 276 -3.55 15.67 -0.47
CA GLY A 276 -4.74 16.45 -0.82
C GLY A 276 -5.68 15.79 -1.83
N LYS A 277 -5.21 14.78 -2.59
CA LYS A 277 -6.07 14.03 -3.54
C LYS A 277 -6.64 12.74 -2.95
N CYS A 278 -6.07 12.24 -1.85
CA CYS A 278 -6.48 11.00 -1.21
C CYS A 278 -7.44 11.27 -0.04
N ASN A 279 -8.67 10.78 -0.18
CA ASN A 279 -9.68 10.80 0.88
C ASN A 279 -10.42 9.46 0.89
N LEU A 280 -9.82 8.48 1.56
CA LEU A 280 -10.41 7.15 1.67
C LEU A 280 -11.49 7.11 2.76
N GLN A 281 -12.71 6.82 2.33
CA GLN A 281 -13.86 6.59 3.20
C GLN A 281 -14.36 5.16 2.98
N LEU A 282 -14.28 4.34 4.02
CA LEU A 282 -14.77 2.96 4.01
C LEU A 282 -16.07 2.90 4.80
N ASP A 283 -17.10 2.32 4.20
CA ASP A 283 -18.37 2.02 4.88
C ASP A 283 -18.17 0.78 5.76
N LEU A 284 -17.74 1.02 7.00
CA LEU A 284 -17.52 0.00 8.02
C LEU A 284 -18.79 -0.16 8.88
N GLY A 285 -19.03 -1.37 9.38
CA GLY A 285 -20.15 -1.66 10.29
C GLY A 285 -21.45 -2.11 9.64
N LYS A 286 -21.55 -2.14 8.29
CA LYS A 286 -22.67 -2.78 7.59
C LYS A 286 -22.32 -4.22 7.20
N PRO A 287 -23.03 -5.23 7.73
CA PRO A 287 -22.82 -6.62 7.33
C PRO A 287 -23.05 -6.81 5.83
N LYS A 288 -22.06 -7.38 5.13
CA LYS A 288 -22.18 -7.77 3.72
C LYS A 288 -22.58 -9.24 3.63
N ILE A 289 -23.84 -9.54 3.94
CA ILE A 289 -24.36 -10.91 3.97
C ILE A 289 -24.79 -11.33 2.56
N PRO A 290 -24.46 -12.55 2.10
CA PRO A 290 -24.96 -13.08 0.83
C PRO A 290 -26.49 -13.11 0.79
N ASP A 291 -27.10 -12.81 -0.37
CA ASP A 291 -28.54 -12.93 -0.53
C ASP A 291 -28.93 -14.42 -0.68
N PHE A 292 -29.30 -15.04 0.45
CA PHE A 292 -29.72 -16.44 0.52
C PHE A 292 -30.85 -16.78 -0.47
N ARG A 293 -31.76 -15.85 -0.72
CA ARG A 293 -32.89 -16.09 -1.63
C ARG A 293 -32.43 -16.26 -3.07
N LYS A 294 -31.48 -15.43 -3.50
CA LYS A 294 -30.91 -15.53 -4.85
C LYS A 294 -30.17 -16.85 -5.04
N ILE A 295 -29.41 -17.28 -4.04
CA ILE A 295 -28.65 -18.53 -4.07
C ILE A 295 -29.60 -19.74 -4.20
N HIS A 296 -30.71 -19.76 -3.45
CA HIS A 296 -31.63 -20.89 -3.41
C HIS A 296 -32.90 -20.70 -4.26
N LYS A 297 -32.95 -19.68 -5.11
CA LYS A 297 -34.08 -19.36 -5.99
C LYS A 297 -35.42 -19.26 -5.23
N ILE A 298 -35.40 -18.69 -4.04
CA ILE A 298 -36.59 -18.52 -3.18
C ILE A 298 -37.33 -17.25 -3.58
N LYS A 299 -38.64 -17.36 -3.81
CA LYS A 299 -39.49 -16.25 -4.27
C LYS A 299 -39.96 -15.31 -3.15
N ILE A 300 -40.00 -15.79 -1.91
CA ILE A 300 -40.40 -15.00 -0.73
C ILE A 300 -39.21 -14.23 -0.14
N THR A 301 -39.47 -13.24 0.70
CA THR A 301 -38.42 -12.46 1.39
C THR A 301 -37.61 -13.33 2.37
N SER A 302 -36.40 -12.88 2.73
CA SER A 302 -35.52 -13.63 3.65
C SER A 302 -36.19 -13.77 5.01
N ASP A 303 -36.90 -12.72 5.45
CA ASP A 303 -37.66 -12.70 6.69
C ASP A 303 -38.85 -13.66 6.66
N GLU A 304 -39.61 -13.69 5.57
CA GLU A 304 -40.71 -14.66 5.40
C GLU A 304 -40.20 -16.09 5.36
N PHE A 305 -39.07 -16.32 4.67
CA PHE A 305 -38.44 -17.63 4.61
C PHE A 305 -37.95 -18.07 5.99
N LEU A 306 -37.28 -17.18 6.73
CA LEU A 306 -36.84 -17.43 8.10
C LEU A 306 -38.03 -17.75 9.00
N LYS A 307 -39.09 -16.94 8.98
CA LYS A 307 -40.34 -17.18 9.73
C LYS A 307 -40.94 -18.54 9.39
N HIS A 308 -41.00 -18.90 8.11
CA HIS A 308 -41.50 -20.22 7.68
C HIS A 308 -40.64 -21.36 8.24
N LYS A 309 -39.30 -21.23 8.19
CA LYS A 309 -38.37 -22.22 8.74
C LYS A 309 -38.47 -22.32 10.26
N CYS A 310 -38.59 -21.21 10.98
CA CYS A 310 -38.78 -21.20 12.43
C CYS A 310 -40.09 -21.91 12.82
N LYS A 311 -41.20 -21.61 12.14
CA LYS A 311 -42.49 -22.30 12.38
C LYS A 311 -42.42 -23.80 12.08
N LYS A 312 -41.80 -24.20 10.97
CA LYS A 312 -41.61 -25.62 10.61
C LYS A 312 -40.70 -26.32 11.62
N GLY A 313 -39.65 -25.64 12.05
CA GLY A 313 -38.71 -26.11 13.07
C GLY A 313 -39.39 -26.33 14.43
N LEU A 314 -40.21 -25.39 14.88
CA LEU A 314 -40.98 -25.50 16.12
C LEU A 314 -41.94 -26.70 16.07
N LYS A 315 -42.71 -26.84 14.97
CA LYS A 315 -43.61 -28.00 14.77
C LYS A 315 -42.85 -29.33 14.87
N ARG A 316 -41.66 -29.40 14.26
CA ARG A 316 -40.81 -30.60 14.34
C ARG A 316 -40.32 -30.87 15.76
N ARG A 317 -39.81 -29.85 16.47
CA ARG A 317 -39.32 -29.98 17.86
C ARG A 317 -40.42 -30.42 18.83
N ILE A 318 -41.64 -29.97 18.63
CA ILE A 318 -42.81 -30.45 19.40
C ILE A 318 -43.10 -31.92 19.06
N LYS A 319 -43.11 -32.27 17.77
CA LYS A 319 -43.37 -33.67 17.33
C LYS A 319 -42.36 -34.66 17.90
N THR A 320 -41.09 -34.27 18.02
CA THR A 320 -40.02 -35.13 18.55
C THR A 320 -39.92 -35.11 20.08
N GLY A 321 -40.81 -34.42 20.79
CA GLY A 321 -40.80 -34.32 22.26
C GLY A 321 -39.71 -33.42 22.84
N TYR A 322 -38.95 -32.69 22.00
CA TYR A 322 -37.91 -31.77 22.46
C TYR A 322 -38.49 -30.49 23.09
N ILE A 323 -39.68 -30.09 22.65
CA ILE A 323 -40.47 -29.02 23.26
C ILE A 323 -41.80 -29.63 23.66
N GLU A 324 -42.20 -29.44 24.93
CA GLU A 324 -43.51 -29.87 25.38
C GLU A 324 -44.62 -29.11 24.63
N LYS A 325 -45.68 -29.82 24.27
CA LYS A 325 -46.80 -29.24 23.51
C LYS A 325 -47.45 -28.04 24.23
N LYS A 326 -47.45 -28.05 25.57
CA LYS A 326 -47.98 -26.95 26.42
C LYS A 326 -47.20 -25.64 26.23
N ASP A 327 -45.91 -25.73 25.89
CA ASP A 327 -45.04 -24.57 25.72
C ASP A 327 -45.08 -23.96 24.32
N LYS A 328 -45.90 -24.50 23.42
CA LYS A 328 -45.99 -24.01 22.03
C LYS A 328 -46.22 -22.51 21.95
N ALA A 329 -47.17 -21.97 22.73
CA ALA A 329 -47.51 -20.55 22.70
C ALA A 329 -46.35 -19.66 23.17
N LYS A 330 -45.59 -20.11 24.19
CA LYS A 330 -44.37 -19.43 24.67
C LYS A 330 -43.35 -19.31 23.54
N TRP A 331 -43.09 -20.41 22.82
CA TRP A 331 -42.11 -20.42 21.73
C TRP A 331 -42.58 -19.69 20.47
N GLU A 332 -43.87 -19.70 20.16
CA GLU A 332 -44.43 -18.87 19.07
C GLU A 332 -44.28 -17.37 19.36
N LYS A 333 -44.46 -16.96 20.62
CA LYS A 333 -44.21 -15.58 21.06
C LYS A 333 -42.73 -15.21 20.95
N GLN A 334 -41.83 -16.11 21.37
CA GLN A 334 -40.39 -15.89 21.27
C GLN A 334 -39.91 -15.73 19.82
N ILE A 335 -40.35 -16.61 18.90
CA ILE A 335 -40.00 -16.53 17.47
C ILE A 335 -40.48 -15.23 16.81
N LYS A 336 -41.54 -14.61 17.34
CA LYS A 336 -42.03 -13.32 16.84
C LYS A 336 -41.24 -12.13 17.41
N HIS A 337 -40.67 -12.30 18.61
CA HIS A 337 -39.90 -11.28 19.31
C HIS A 337 -38.49 -11.15 18.72
N GLU A 338 -37.83 -12.29 18.47
CA GLU A 338 -36.54 -12.39 17.78
C GLU A 338 -36.64 -12.02 16.28
#